data_AF-A0A9X2FV11-F1
#
_entry.id   AF-A0A9X2FV11-F1
#
_cell.length_a   1.000
_cell.length_b   1.000
_cell.length_c   1.000
_cell.angle_alpha   90.00
_cell.angle_beta   90.00
_cell.angle_gamma   90.00
#
_symmetry.space_group_name_H-M   'P 1'
#
loop_
_entity.id
_entity.type
_entity.pdbx_description
1 polymer ?
#
loop_
_entity_poly.entity_id
_entity_poly.type
_entity_poly.pdbx_seq_one_letter_code
_entity_poly.pdbx_strand_id
1 'polypeptide(L)' 'MKTETVTYLKEHANSLELEEDLLVTKKGKPAYMVQSYSDYEFQQEIMALLKLVKLSEKTLSSKELSLDEAFE' A
#
# COMPACT_ATOMS: atom_id res chain seq x y z
N MET A 1 2.82 12.79 7.19
CA MET A 1 1.52 12.17 6.87
C MET A 1 0.44 13.14 7.30
N LYS A 2 -0.24 13.76 6.33
CA LYS A 2 -1.26 14.78 6.57
C LYS A 2 -2.60 14.09 6.86
N THR A 3 -3.46 14.69 7.69
CA THR A 3 -4.79 14.15 7.99
C THR A 3 -5.86 15.19 7.69
N GLU A 4 -6.84 14.83 6.87
CA GLU A 4 -7.94 15.71 6.49
C GLU A 4 -9.29 14.98 6.50
N THR A 5 -10.36 15.73 6.31
CA THR A 5 -11.71 15.17 6.22
C THR A 5 -12.06 14.74 4.80
N VAL A 6 -13.05 13.85 4.67
CA VAL A 6 -13.63 13.51 3.36
C VAL A 6 -14.22 14.72 2.63
N THR A 7 -14.65 15.75 3.36
CA THR A 7 -15.17 17.00 2.76
C THR A 7 -14.04 17.79 2.11
N TYR A 8 -12.93 17.96 2.83
CA TYR A 8 -11.73 18.62 2.30
C TYR A 8 -11.26 17.97 1.00
N LEU A 9 -11.17 16.64 0.98
CA LEU A 9 -10.76 15.90 -0.23
C LEU A 9 -11.69 16.20 -1.41
N LYS A 10 -13.02 16.22 -1.20
CA LYS A 10 -13.98 16.52 -2.28
C LYS A 10 -13.84 17.93 -2.83
N GLU A 11 -13.56 18.91 -1.97
CA GLU A 11 -13.44 20.31 -2.36
C GLU A 11 -12.11 20.60 -3.09
N HIS A 12 -11.05 19.87 -2.77
CA HIS A 12 -9.69 20.17 -3.23
C HIS A 12 -9.11 19.11 -4.18
N ALA A 13 -9.86 18.07 -4.56
CA ALA A 13 -9.36 16.93 -5.34
C ALA A 13 -8.63 17.32 -6.65
N ASN A 14 -9.13 18.33 -7.36
CA ASN A 14 -8.56 18.72 -8.66
C ASN A 14 -7.20 19.43 -8.54
N SER A 15 -6.89 20.01 -7.38
CA SER A 15 -5.66 20.77 -7.12
C SER A 15 -4.87 20.19 -5.96
N LEU A 16 -5.13 18.93 -5.60
CA LEU A 16 -4.49 18.28 -4.47
C LEU A 16 -3.07 17.88 -4.88
N GLU A 17 -2.09 18.67 -4.47
CA GLU A 17 -0.69 18.26 -4.51
C GLU A 17 -0.39 17.36 -3.31
N LEU A 18 0.16 16.18 -3.60
CA LEU A 18 0.51 15.16 -2.62
C LEU A 18 2.03 15.12 -2.48
N GLU A 19 2.58 15.89 -1.55
CA GLU A 19 3.98 15.76 -1.12
C GLU A 19 4.18 14.55 -0.20
N GLU A 20 3.14 14.19 0.54
CA GLU A 20 3.09 13.05 1.45
C GLU A 20 1.67 12.46 1.49
N ASP A 21 1.55 11.21 1.94
CA ASP A 21 0.27 10.52 2.02
C ASP A 21 -0.75 11.28 2.89
N LEU A 22 -1.98 11.34 2.38
CA LEU A 22 -3.11 11.99 3.01
C LEU A 22 -4.03 10.94 3.64
N LEU A 23 -4.11 10.95 4.97
CA LEU A 23 -5.10 10.18 5.70
C LEU A 23 -6.45 10.91 5.69
N VAL A 24 -7.49 10.24 5.21
CA VAL A 24 -8.83 10.80 5.09
C VAL A 24 -9.73 10.22 6.16
N THR A 25 -10.33 11.12 6.93
CA THR A 25 -11.26 10.77 8.00
C THR A 25 -12.72 11.01 7.61
N LYS A 26 -13.61 10.14 8.10
CA LYS A 26 -15.06 10.28 7.98
C LYS A 26 -15.67 10.13 9.36
N LYS A 27 -16.39 11.16 9.83
CA LYS A 27 -16.95 11.22 11.19
C LYS A 27 -15.86 11.02 12.28
N GLY A 28 -14.69 11.63 12.07
CA GLY A 28 -13.56 11.57 13.01
C GLY A 28 -12.79 10.24 13.03
N LYS A 29 -13.14 9.27 12.19
CA LYS A 29 -12.42 7.99 12.08
C LYS A 29 -11.64 7.90 10.78
N PRO A 30 -10.41 7.35 10.78
CA PRO A 30 -9.69 7.00 9.56
C PRO A 30 -10.54 6.09 8.67
N ALA A 31 -10.63 6.41 7.39
CA ALA A 31 -11.44 5.66 6.44
C ALA A 31 -10.69 5.34 5.15
N TYR A 32 -9.87 6.27 4.66
CA TYR A 32 -9.12 6.12 3.42
C TYR A 32 -7.73 6.72 3.55
N MET A 33 -6.84 6.36 2.64
CA MET A 33 -5.54 6.99 2.42
C MET A 33 -5.44 7.34 0.94
N VAL A 34 -4.99 8.55 0.64
CA VAL A 34 -4.68 9.00 -0.71
C VAL A 34 -3.17 9.17 -0.79
N GLN A 35 -2.57 8.58 -1.82
CA GLN A 35 -1.12 8.58 -2.05
C GLN A 35 -0.86 8.77 -3.54
N SER A 36 0.38 9.09 -3.90
CA SER A 36 0.80 9.12 -5.29
C SER A 36 0.66 7.72 -5.91
N TYR A 37 0.20 7.67 -7.17
CA TYR A 37 0.09 6.42 -7.90
C TYR A 37 1.46 5.77 -8.13
N SER A 38 2.49 6.57 -8.45
CA SER A 38 3.86 6.07 -8.64
C SER A 38 4.41 5.41 -7.37
N ASP A 39 4.14 6.04 -6.22
CA ASP A 39 4.67 5.58 -4.94
C ASP A 39 3.93 4.31 -4.50
N TYR A 40 2.63 4.23 -4.79
CA TYR A 40 1.86 3.01 -4.60
C TYR A 40 2.40 1.86 -5.45
N GLU A 41 2.61 2.06 -6.75
CA GLU A 41 3.15 1.02 -7.64
C GLU A 41 4.52 0.54 -7.14
N PHE A 42 5.41 1.47 -6.82
CA PHE A 42 6.73 1.16 -6.29
C PHE A 42 6.67 0.35 -4.99
N GLN A 43 5.78 0.72 -4.06
CA GLN A 43 5.55 -0.04 -2.83
C GLN A 43 5.01 -1.45 -3.11
N GLN A 44 4.09 -1.61 -4.07
CA GLN A 44 3.56 -2.92 -4.43
C GLN A 44 4.64 -3.82 -5.04
N GLU A 45 5.49 -3.28 -5.92
CA GLU A 45 6.61 -4.01 -6.52
C GLU A 45 7.62 -4.48 -5.46
N ILE A 46 8.01 -3.58 -4.54
CA ILE A 46 8.90 -3.93 -3.43
C ILE A 46 8.26 -5.00 -2.54
N MET A 47 6.96 -4.86 -2.22
CA MET A 47 6.26 -5.84 -1.39
C MET A 47 6.24 -7.22 -2.05
N ALA A 48 6.01 -7.28 -3.37
CA ALA A 48 6.07 -8.51 -4.13
C ALA A 48 7.48 -9.14 -4.08
N LEU A 49 8.52 -8.34 -4.26
CA LEU A 49 9.91 -8.81 -4.16
C LEU A 49 10.22 -9.36 -2.77
N LEU A 50 9.82 -8.67 -1.71
CA LEU A 50 10.03 -9.14 -0.33
C LEU A 50 9.30 -10.46 -0.05
N LYS A 51 8.09 -10.64 -0.58
CA LYS A 51 7.38 -11.92 -0.50
C LYS A 51 8.15 -13.03 -1.22
N LEU A 52 8.69 -12.78 -2.41
CA LEU A 52 9.50 -13.74 -3.15
C LEU A 52 10.79 -14.12 -2.41
N VAL A 53 11.48 -13.15 -1.80
CA VAL A 53 12.67 -13.42 -0.97
C VAL A 53 12.30 -14.32 0.21
N LYS A 54 11.23 -13.98 0.94
CA LYS A 54 10.73 -14.79 2.06
C LYS A 54 10.35 -16.21 1.64
N LEU A 55 9.70 -16.38 0.50
CA LEU A 55 9.37 -17.71 -0.06
C LEU A 55 10.63 -18.49 -0.43
N SER A 56 11.64 -17.82 -1.01
CA SER A 56 12.92 -18.44 -1.37
C SER A 56 13.67 -18.94 -0.13
N GLU A 57 13.72 -18.13 0.93
CA GLU A 57 14.30 -18.52 2.23
C GLU A 57 13.55 -19.72 2.84
N LYS A 58 12.22 -19.72 2.81
CA LYS A 58 11.40 -20.84 3.28
C LYS A 58 11.73 -22.12 2.50
N THR A 59 11.80 -22.04 1.17
CA THR A 59 12.15 -23.18 0.29
C THR A 59 13.55 -23.73 0.55
N LEU A 60 14.51 -22.86 0.93
CA LEU A 60 15.84 -23.33 1.30
C LEU A 60 15.81 -24.20 2.58
N SER A 61 14.85 -23.94 3.47
CA SER A 61 14.64 -24.70 4.71
C SER A 61 13.69 -25.90 4.57
N SER A 62 12.78 -25.88 3.59
CA SER A 62 11.74 -26.90 3.36
C SER A 62 11.77 -27.40 1.92
N LYS A 63 11.84 -28.73 1.73
CA LYS A 63 11.87 -29.38 0.42
C LYS A 63 10.69 -28.91 -0.46
N GLU A 64 11.01 -28.19 -1.54
CA GLU A 64 10.16 -27.69 -2.65
C GLU A 64 8.78 -27.13 -2.25
N LEU A 65 8.59 -25.81 -2.39
CA LEU A 65 7.27 -25.19 -2.25
C LEU A 65 6.36 -25.60 -3.41
N SER A 66 5.12 -25.98 -3.09
CA SER A 66 4.07 -26.14 -4.10
C SER A 66 3.62 -24.77 -4.64
N LEU A 67 3.06 -24.74 -5.85
CA LEU A 67 2.57 -23.49 -6.47
C LEU A 67 1.47 -22.83 -5.62
N ASP A 68 0.65 -23.60 -4.93
CA ASP A 68 -0.44 -23.08 -4.10
C ASP A 68 0.09 -22.33 -2.87
N GLU A 69 1.21 -22.77 -2.31
CA GLU A 69 1.88 -22.12 -1.17
C GLU A 69 2.69 -20.88 -1.56
N ALA A 70 2.93 -20.67 -2.85
CA ALA A 70 3.71 -19.54 -3.36
C ALA A 70 2.89 -18.26 -3.52
N PHE A 71 1.55 -18.36 -3.57
CA PHE A 71 0.65 -17.23 -3.84
C PHE A 71 -0.36 -16.92 -2.71
N GLU A 72 -0.38 -17.71 -1.63
CA GLU A 72 -1.03 -17.41 -0.35
C GLU A 72 -0.13 -16.52 0.54
#